data_AF-A0A3R6UXY1-F1
#
_entry.id   AF-A0A3R6UXY1-F1
#
_cell.length_a   1.000
_cell.length_b   1.000
_cell.length_c   1.000
_cell.angle_alpha   90.00
_cell.angle_beta   90.00
_cell.angle_gamma   90.00
#
_symmetry.space_group_name_H-M   'P 1'
#
loop_
_entity.id
_entity.type
_entity.pdbx_description
1 polymer ?
#
loop_
_entity_poly.entity_id
_entity_poly.type
_entity_poly.pdbx_seq_one_letter_code
_entity_poly.pdbx_strand_id
1 'polypeptide(L)'
;MPKSKIIKELANGTVDTLIALKRTKVLLTGFDNVELNTWINNEITGYPKDAKIPTYRIVRGSLMGSYFKGSMASHMTWNHVSIPLGKMPEDLQDSLLNVSFREGVEALRQLVEKCDSSSIQLGKQINADFFPVIVHYNKDPYMMITSAMVEISSQCIHNILSTIENRLLDALILLEKRVWSIT
;
A
#
# COMPACT_ATOMS: atom_id res chain seq x y z
N MET A 1 -27.69 6.80 -20.00
CA MET A 1 -26.41 7.39 -20.48
C MET A 1 -25.24 6.46 -20.17
N PRO A 2 -24.12 6.51 -20.91
CA PRO A 2 -22.95 5.64 -20.69
C PRO A 2 -22.38 5.67 -19.27
N LYS A 3 -22.43 6.84 -18.60
CA LYS A 3 -21.96 7.04 -17.22
C LYS A 3 -22.79 6.26 -16.20
N SER A 4 -24.13 6.38 -16.24
CA SER A 4 -25.03 5.64 -15.35
C SER A 4 -24.94 4.13 -15.54
N LYS A 5 -24.51 3.66 -16.72
CA LYS A 5 -24.23 2.25 -16.97
C LYS A 5 -22.97 1.79 -16.21
N ILE A 6 -21.88 2.56 -16.28
CA ILE A 6 -20.63 2.26 -15.54
C ILE A 6 -20.85 2.33 -14.03
N ILE A 7 -21.61 3.31 -13.53
CA ILE A 7 -21.93 3.43 -12.09
C ILE A 7 -22.66 2.18 -11.62
N LYS A 8 -23.70 1.74 -12.34
CA LYS A 8 -24.47 0.53 -12.00
C LYS A 8 -23.61 -0.73 -12.10
N GLU A 9 -22.77 -0.83 -13.13
CA GLU A 9 -21.87 -1.99 -13.31
C GLU A 9 -20.82 -2.06 -12.19
N LEU A 10 -20.19 -0.93 -11.84
CA LEU A 10 -19.19 -0.88 -10.77
C LEU A 10 -19.83 -1.13 -9.40
N ALA A 11 -20.96 -0.48 -9.09
CA ALA A 11 -21.66 -0.67 -7.81
C ALA A 11 -22.17 -2.10 -7.60
N ASN A 12 -22.50 -2.80 -8.69
CA ASN A 12 -22.91 -4.21 -8.65
C ASN A 12 -21.72 -5.19 -8.70
N GLY A 13 -20.48 -4.70 -8.77
CA GLY A 13 -19.27 -5.52 -8.90
C GLY A 13 -19.18 -6.29 -10.22
N THR A 14 -19.92 -5.88 -11.27
CA THR A 14 -19.96 -6.60 -12.56
C THR A 14 -18.87 -6.15 -13.54
N VAL A 15 -18.14 -5.09 -13.22
CA VAL A 15 -17.00 -4.61 -14.01
C VAL A 15 -15.76 -4.49 -13.14
N ASP A 16 -14.61 -4.90 -13.71
CA ASP A 16 -13.32 -4.73 -13.06
C ASP A 16 -12.93 -3.25 -12.92
N THR A 17 -12.29 -2.91 -11.79
CA THR A 17 -11.88 -1.54 -11.45
C THR A 17 -10.95 -0.92 -12.50
N LEU A 18 -10.03 -1.69 -13.11
CA LEU A 18 -9.14 -1.16 -14.14
C LEU A 18 -9.93 -0.81 -15.41
N ILE A 19 -10.90 -1.65 -15.79
CA ILE A 19 -11.80 -1.36 -16.92
C ILE A 19 -12.61 -0.09 -16.62
N ALA A 20 -13.17 0.03 -15.42
CA ALA A 20 -13.91 1.22 -15.00
C ALA A 20 -13.03 2.48 -15.01
N LEU A 21 -11.79 2.42 -14.51
CA LEU A 21 -10.82 3.52 -14.56
C LEU A 21 -10.52 3.95 -16.01
N LYS A 22 -10.25 2.99 -16.91
CA LYS A 22 -10.00 3.27 -18.34
C LYS A 22 -11.20 3.92 -19.02
N ARG A 23 -12.41 3.41 -18.78
CA ARG A 23 -13.65 4.02 -19.32
C ARG A 23 -13.87 5.42 -18.76
N THR A 24 -13.61 5.64 -17.48
CA THR A 24 -13.73 6.96 -16.84
C THR A 24 -12.73 7.95 -17.42
N LYS A 25 -11.48 7.53 -17.66
CA LYS A 25 -10.47 8.34 -18.37
C LYS A 25 -10.96 8.82 -19.74
N VAL A 26 -11.58 7.93 -20.53
CA VAL A 26 -12.17 8.31 -21.82
C VAL A 26 -13.30 9.32 -21.65
N LEU A 27 -14.18 9.13 -20.66
CA LEU A 27 -15.28 10.05 -20.38
C LEU A 27 -14.82 11.44 -19.91
N LEU A 28 -13.65 11.52 -19.28
CA LEU A 28 -13.07 12.77 -18.80
C LEU A 28 -12.33 13.57 -19.87
N THR A 29 -12.16 13.05 -21.08
CA THR A 29 -11.53 13.80 -22.19
C THR A 29 -12.22 15.13 -22.51
N GLY A 30 -13.50 15.27 -22.18
CA GLY A 30 -14.27 16.52 -22.34
C GLY A 30 -14.41 17.36 -21.05
N PHE A 31 -13.75 16.99 -19.95
CA PHE A 31 -13.84 17.67 -18.66
C PHE A 31 -12.47 18.18 -18.22
N ASP A 32 -12.37 19.48 -17.91
CA ASP A 32 -11.14 20.09 -17.42
C ASP A 32 -11.00 19.90 -15.90
N ASN A 33 -10.73 18.66 -15.48
CA ASN A 33 -10.39 18.33 -14.10
C ASN A 33 -9.01 17.66 -14.04
N VAL A 34 -7.98 18.49 -13.91
CA VAL A 34 -6.58 18.07 -13.90
C VAL A 34 -6.28 17.12 -12.75
N GLU A 35 -6.83 17.37 -11.55
CA GLU A 35 -6.60 16.53 -10.37
C GLU A 35 -7.16 15.11 -10.57
N LEU A 36 -8.41 15.00 -11.02
CA LEU A 36 -9.07 13.71 -11.24
C LEU A 36 -8.39 12.93 -12.38
N ASN A 37 -8.02 13.62 -13.47
CA ASN A 37 -7.30 13.00 -14.58
C ASN A 37 -5.92 12.49 -14.14
N THR A 38 -5.20 13.27 -13.33
CA THR A 38 -3.89 12.86 -12.79
C THR A 38 -4.04 11.66 -11.87
N TRP A 39 -5.02 11.68 -10.97
CA TRP A 39 -5.32 10.55 -10.08
C TRP A 39 -5.64 9.28 -10.87
N ILE A 40 -6.57 9.32 -11.83
CA ILE A 40 -6.92 8.15 -12.67
C ILE A 40 -5.70 7.63 -13.43
N ASN A 41 -4.89 8.51 -14.00
CA ASN A 41 -3.67 8.11 -14.69
C ASN A 41 -2.73 7.36 -13.75
N ASN A 42 -2.46 7.91 -12.56
CA ASN A 42 -1.60 7.28 -11.56
C ASN A 42 -2.17 5.95 -11.04
N GLU A 43 -3.49 5.82 -10.90
CA GLU A 43 -4.12 4.55 -10.51
C GLU A 43 -3.97 3.48 -11.60
N ILE A 44 -4.00 3.87 -12.88
CA ILE A 44 -3.81 2.95 -14.01
C ILE A 44 -2.34 2.55 -14.18
N THR A 45 -1.43 3.53 -14.22
CA THR A 45 -0.02 3.32 -14.60
C THR A 45 0.93 3.16 -13.42
N GLY A 46 0.48 3.49 -12.22
CA GLY A 46 1.33 3.66 -11.05
C GLY A 46 1.78 5.10 -10.84
N TYR A 47 2.22 5.39 -9.62
CA TYR A 47 2.68 6.69 -9.15
C TYR A 47 4.18 6.87 -9.42
N PRO A 48 4.57 7.96 -10.14
CA PRO A 48 5.98 8.35 -10.28
C PRO A 48 6.70 8.51 -8.94
N LYS A 49 8.03 8.46 -8.94
CA LYS A 49 8.86 8.53 -7.72
C LYS A 49 8.69 9.84 -6.96
N ASP A 50 8.57 10.94 -7.71
CA ASP A 50 8.40 12.32 -7.27
C ASP A 50 6.93 12.69 -7.02
N ALA A 51 5.97 11.86 -7.47
CA ALA A 51 4.56 12.12 -7.24
C ALA A 51 4.18 11.90 -5.77
N LYS A 52 3.33 12.81 -5.26
CA LYS A 52 2.64 12.63 -3.98
C LYS A 52 1.67 11.46 -4.10
N ILE A 53 1.85 10.47 -3.24
CA ILE A 53 0.91 9.34 -3.16
C ILE A 53 -0.22 9.63 -2.17
N PRO A 54 -1.43 9.14 -2.43
CA PRO A 54 -2.52 9.20 -1.47
C PRO A 54 -2.19 8.43 -0.18
N THR A 55 -2.72 8.90 0.95
CA THR A 55 -2.48 8.28 2.27
C THR A 55 -2.94 6.84 2.35
N TYR A 56 -4.03 6.47 1.65
CA TYR A 56 -4.49 5.07 1.60
C TYR A 56 -3.50 4.15 0.89
N ARG A 57 -2.53 4.66 0.11
CA ARG A 57 -1.44 3.88 -0.50
C ARG A 57 -0.29 3.60 0.48
N ILE A 58 -0.35 4.14 1.70
CA ILE A 58 0.66 3.96 2.74
C ILE A 58 0.08 3.06 3.82
N VAL A 59 0.76 1.96 4.09
CA VAL A 59 0.33 0.95 5.07
C VAL A 59 1.43 0.79 6.11
N ARG A 60 1.05 0.74 7.37
CA ARG A 60 1.97 0.42 8.46
C ARG A 60 2.07 -1.09 8.63
N GLY A 61 3.29 -1.62 8.58
CA GLY A 61 3.58 -3.03 8.87
C GLY A 61 4.13 -3.27 10.27
N SER A 62 4.48 -4.52 10.54
CA SER A 62 5.10 -4.98 11.79
C SER A 62 6.54 -5.39 11.52
N LEU A 63 7.48 -4.93 12.34
CA LEU A 63 8.87 -5.37 12.23
C LEU A 63 9.02 -6.79 12.80
N MET A 64 9.30 -7.74 11.91
CA MET A 64 9.53 -9.14 12.21
C MET A 64 10.95 -9.51 11.84
N GLY A 65 11.55 -10.45 12.54
CA GLY A 65 12.90 -10.88 12.21
C GLY A 65 13.47 -11.93 13.15
N SER A 66 14.72 -12.28 12.89
CA SER A 66 15.47 -13.22 13.70
C SER A 66 16.65 -12.53 14.37
N TYR A 67 16.95 -12.92 15.59
CA TYR A 67 18.09 -12.39 16.33
C TYR A 67 18.65 -13.39 17.33
N PHE A 68 19.89 -13.16 17.73
CA PHE A 68 20.54 -13.84 18.84
C PHE A 68 20.73 -12.89 20.01
N LYS A 69 20.70 -13.42 21.23
CA LYS A 69 21.01 -12.66 22.45
C LYS A 69 21.93 -13.47 23.34
N GLY A 70 23.01 -12.85 23.76
CA GLY A 70 24.00 -13.46 24.66
C GLY A 70 25.39 -13.42 24.07
N SER A 71 26.28 -14.24 24.63
CA SER A 71 27.67 -14.32 24.18
C SER A 71 27.83 -15.39 23.12
N MET A 72 28.96 -15.38 22.41
CA MET A 72 29.28 -16.41 21.42
C MET A 72 29.30 -17.83 22.02
N ALA A 73 29.60 -17.96 23.32
CA ALA A 73 29.63 -19.23 24.04
C ALA A 73 28.26 -19.67 24.59
N SER A 74 27.32 -18.75 24.79
CA SER A 74 25.97 -19.04 25.28
C SER A 74 25.02 -17.96 24.79
N HIS A 75 24.22 -18.31 23.77
CA HIS A 75 23.22 -17.43 23.20
C HIS A 75 21.87 -18.14 23.08
N MET A 76 20.82 -17.35 23.19
CA MET A 76 19.46 -17.75 22.82
C MET A 76 19.17 -17.30 21.40
N THR A 77 18.39 -18.11 20.68
CA THR A 77 17.99 -17.86 19.30
C THR A 77 16.50 -17.57 19.23
N TRP A 78 16.13 -16.49 18.54
CA TRP A 78 14.75 -16.19 18.22
C TRP A 78 14.61 -16.14 16.71
N ASN A 79 13.66 -16.91 16.19
CA ASN A 79 13.41 -17.01 14.76
C ASN A 79 12.04 -16.42 14.44
N HIS A 80 12.01 -15.45 13.53
CA HIS A 80 10.78 -14.84 13.02
C HIS A 80 9.82 -14.37 14.13
N VAL A 81 10.33 -13.48 14.99
CA VAL A 81 9.57 -12.85 16.07
C VAL A 81 9.46 -11.35 15.84
N SER A 82 8.50 -10.71 16.51
CA SER A 82 8.42 -9.25 16.53
C SER A 82 9.66 -8.67 17.19
N ILE A 83 10.31 -7.72 16.50
CA ILE A 83 11.46 -6.99 17.02
C ILE A 83 10.96 -5.66 17.58
N PRO A 84 11.10 -5.39 18.89
CA PRO A 84 10.71 -4.11 19.47
C PRO A 84 11.55 -2.97 18.87
N LEU A 85 10.98 -1.75 18.84
CA LEU A 85 11.72 -0.53 18.44
C LEU A 85 12.20 0.30 19.64
N GLY A 86 11.94 -0.18 20.86
CA GLY A 86 12.39 0.46 22.10
C GLY A 86 11.97 1.93 22.20
N LYS A 87 12.95 2.83 22.38
CA LYS A 87 12.75 4.28 22.48
C LYS A 87 12.96 5.02 21.15
N MET A 88 12.79 4.36 20.01
CA MET A 88 12.91 5.00 18.70
C MET A 88 11.86 6.11 18.54
N PRO A 89 12.24 7.32 18.09
CA PRO A 89 11.29 8.40 17.79
C PRO A 89 10.23 8.01 16.76
N GLU A 90 8.99 8.51 16.89
CA GLU A 90 7.87 8.15 16.00
C GLU A 90 8.16 8.39 14.52
N ASP A 91 8.78 9.52 14.14
CA ASP A 91 9.14 9.82 12.75
C ASP A 91 10.06 8.74 12.14
N LEU A 92 11.00 8.22 12.94
CA LEU A 92 11.89 7.15 12.51
C LEU A 92 11.17 5.82 12.44
N GLN A 93 10.28 5.53 13.40
CA GLN A 93 9.44 4.33 13.33
C GLN A 93 8.57 4.33 12.07
N ASP A 94 7.96 5.47 11.73
CA ASP A 94 7.14 5.63 10.54
C ASP A 94 7.95 5.43 9.26
N SER A 95 9.15 6.00 9.18
CA SER A 95 10.04 5.80 8.02
C SER A 95 10.46 4.33 7.83
N LEU A 96 10.56 3.58 8.94
CA LEU A 96 10.95 2.19 8.95
C LEU A 96 9.76 1.29 8.58
N LEU A 97 8.66 1.43 9.32
CA LEU A 97 7.48 0.55 9.32
C LEU A 97 6.46 0.85 8.21
N ASN A 98 6.47 2.06 7.64
CA ASN A 98 5.53 2.37 6.57
C ASN A 98 6.02 1.79 5.23
N VAL A 99 5.11 1.11 4.55
CA VAL A 99 5.28 0.59 3.20
C VAL A 99 4.35 1.37 2.28
N SER A 100 4.91 1.85 1.17
CA SER A 100 4.20 2.66 0.18
C SER A 100 3.99 1.88 -1.11
N PHE A 101 2.74 1.75 -1.54
CA PHE A 101 2.37 1.05 -2.78
C PHE A 101 2.19 2.03 -3.92
N ARG A 102 3.18 2.08 -4.82
CA ARG A 102 3.20 3.00 -5.98
C ARG A 102 2.70 2.34 -7.25
N GLU A 103 2.50 1.04 -7.24
CA GLU A 103 2.12 0.25 -8.40
C GLU A 103 0.69 0.60 -8.86
N GLY A 104 0.45 0.43 -10.17
CA GLY A 104 -0.90 0.55 -10.72
C GLY A 104 -1.83 -0.55 -10.20
N VAL A 105 -3.14 -0.32 -10.31
CA VAL A 105 -4.19 -1.24 -9.80
C VAL A 105 -4.00 -2.68 -10.28
N GLU A 106 -3.62 -2.88 -11.53
CA GLU A 106 -3.40 -4.21 -12.09
C GLU A 106 -2.27 -4.97 -11.39
N ALA A 107 -1.15 -4.29 -11.14
CA ALA A 107 -0.02 -4.90 -10.45
C ALA A 107 -0.35 -5.21 -8.98
N LEU A 108 -1.17 -4.37 -8.31
CA LEU A 108 -1.66 -4.68 -6.97
C LEU A 108 -2.60 -5.89 -6.94
N ARG A 109 -3.47 -6.05 -7.95
CA ARG A 109 -4.33 -7.24 -8.09
C ARG A 109 -3.48 -8.50 -8.26
N GLN A 110 -2.51 -8.47 -9.16
CA GLN A 110 -1.60 -9.61 -9.36
C GLN A 110 -0.77 -9.91 -8.11
N LEU A 111 -0.39 -8.89 -7.35
CA LEU A 111 0.34 -9.05 -6.10
C LEU A 111 -0.51 -9.77 -5.05
N VAL A 112 -1.76 -9.36 -4.86
CA VAL A 112 -2.64 -9.98 -3.86
C VAL A 112 -3.02 -11.41 -4.24
N GLU A 113 -3.31 -11.67 -5.52
CA GLU A 113 -3.59 -13.03 -6.02
C GLU A 113 -2.42 -13.98 -5.78
N LYS A 114 -1.17 -13.51 -5.97
CA LYS A 114 0.02 -14.30 -5.66
C LYS A 114 0.16 -14.57 -4.17
N CYS A 115 -0.13 -13.59 -3.32
CA CYS A 115 -0.03 -13.74 -1.87
C CYS A 115 -1.11 -14.66 -1.28
N ASP A 116 -2.30 -14.69 -1.87
CA ASP A 116 -3.37 -15.58 -1.43
C ASP A 116 -3.12 -17.03 -1.89
N SER A 117 -2.49 -17.21 -3.05
CA SER A 117 -2.22 -18.53 -3.65
C SER A 117 -0.89 -19.16 -3.24
N SER A 118 0.10 -18.35 -2.89
CA SER A 118 1.41 -18.77 -2.41
C SER A 118 1.71 -17.98 -1.16
N SER A 119 2.14 -18.66 -0.09
CA SER A 119 2.44 -18.10 1.24
C SER A 119 3.65 -17.14 1.26
N ILE A 120 3.74 -16.27 0.27
CA ILE A 120 4.72 -15.21 0.10
C ILE A 120 4.42 -14.14 1.14
N GLN A 121 5.41 -13.86 1.97
CA GLN A 121 5.37 -12.74 2.89
C GLN A 121 5.45 -11.42 2.13
N LEU A 122 4.45 -10.57 2.33
CA LEU A 122 4.46 -9.20 1.84
C LEU A 122 5.23 -8.34 2.82
N GLY A 123 6.08 -7.47 2.30
CA GLY A 123 6.80 -6.56 3.16
C GLY A 123 8.01 -5.91 2.53
N LYS A 124 8.66 -5.09 3.35
CA LYS A 124 9.90 -4.38 3.03
C LYS A 124 11.03 -5.02 3.83
N GLN A 125 12.00 -5.62 3.16
CA GLN A 125 13.21 -6.07 3.83
C GLN A 125 14.00 -4.88 4.39
N ILE A 126 14.52 -5.05 5.61
CA ILE A 126 15.38 -4.07 6.24
C ILE A 126 16.82 -4.43 5.93
N ASN A 127 17.57 -3.47 5.37
CA ASN A 127 19.00 -3.65 5.12
C ASN A 127 19.73 -3.81 6.47
N ALA A 128 20.69 -4.75 6.50
CA ALA A 128 21.53 -5.05 7.66
C ALA A 128 22.27 -3.82 8.22
N ASP A 129 22.57 -2.82 7.38
CA ASP A 129 23.17 -1.54 7.79
C ASP A 129 22.32 -0.81 8.85
N PHE A 130 21.01 -1.06 8.91
CA PHE A 130 20.10 -0.46 9.89
C PHE A 130 19.94 -1.27 11.18
N PHE A 131 20.46 -2.50 11.25
CA PHE A 131 20.32 -3.34 12.45
C PHE A 131 20.94 -2.70 13.70
N PRO A 132 22.14 -2.08 13.65
CA PRO A 132 22.71 -1.41 14.82
C PRO A 132 21.84 -0.27 15.35
N VAL A 133 21.11 0.43 14.47
CA VAL A 133 20.19 1.51 14.86
C VAL A 133 19.03 0.94 15.68
N ILE A 134 18.43 -0.16 15.25
CA ILE A 134 17.36 -0.84 15.97
C ILE A 134 17.86 -1.32 17.34
N VAL A 135 19.04 -1.94 17.38
CA VAL A 135 19.67 -2.42 18.63
C VAL A 135 19.96 -1.27 19.60
N HIS A 136 20.46 -0.14 19.10
CA HIS A 136 20.74 1.06 19.90
C HIS A 136 19.49 1.56 20.63
N TYR A 137 18.36 1.69 19.93
CA TYR A 137 17.11 2.16 20.54
C TYR A 137 16.46 1.18 21.51
N ASN A 138 16.74 -0.13 21.35
CA ASN A 138 16.34 -1.15 22.32
C ASN A 138 17.21 -1.20 23.57
N LYS A 139 18.40 -0.55 23.56
CA LYS A 139 19.37 -0.59 24.65
C LYS A 139 19.78 -2.01 25.04
N ASP A 140 19.84 -2.90 24.06
CA ASP A 140 20.21 -4.31 24.25
C ASP A 140 21.49 -4.63 23.48
N PRO A 141 22.68 -4.30 24.01
CA PRO A 141 23.94 -4.47 23.29
C PRO A 141 24.31 -5.93 23.03
N TYR A 142 23.60 -6.88 23.65
CA TYR A 142 23.78 -8.31 23.42
C TYR A 142 22.88 -8.87 22.31
N MET A 143 21.99 -8.04 21.75
CA MET A 143 21.11 -8.40 20.66
C MET A 143 21.85 -8.26 19.31
N MET A 144 21.88 -9.35 18.55
CA MET A 144 22.41 -9.38 17.18
C MET A 144 21.29 -9.79 16.22
N ILE A 145 20.75 -8.82 15.49
CA ILE A 145 19.73 -9.07 14.46
C ILE A 145 20.41 -9.74 13.25
N THR A 146 19.83 -10.83 12.77
CA THR A 146 20.31 -11.57 11.60
C THR A 146 19.42 -11.38 10.38
N SER A 147 18.14 -11.13 10.60
CA SER A 147 17.19 -10.75 9.56
C SER A 147 16.14 -9.83 10.14
N ALA A 148 15.67 -8.88 9.34
CA ALA A 148 14.53 -8.05 9.68
C ALA A 148 13.75 -7.68 8.42
N MET A 149 12.43 -7.75 8.53
CA MET A 149 11.48 -7.43 7.48
C MET A 149 10.26 -6.75 8.12
N VAL A 150 9.77 -5.70 7.48
CA VAL A 150 8.49 -5.10 7.84
C VAL A 150 7.43 -5.88 7.09
N GLU A 151 6.68 -6.70 7.82
CA GLU A 151 5.64 -7.55 7.28
C GLU A 151 4.29 -6.83 7.27
N ILE A 152 3.52 -7.09 6.22
CA ILE A 152 2.21 -6.49 5.98
C ILE A 152 1.23 -7.59 5.58
N SER A 153 -0.01 -7.45 6.03
CA SER A 153 -1.10 -8.36 5.64
C SER A 153 -1.54 -8.09 4.20
N SER A 154 -1.83 -9.14 3.44
CA SER A 154 -2.46 -9.03 2.11
C SER A 154 -3.79 -8.28 2.16
N GLN A 155 -4.50 -8.32 3.30
CA GLN A 155 -5.72 -7.55 3.54
C GLN A 155 -5.55 -6.05 3.33
N CYS A 156 -4.34 -5.51 3.57
CA CYS A 156 -4.06 -4.10 3.33
C CYS A 156 -4.15 -3.74 1.84
N ILE A 157 -3.74 -4.63 0.94
CA ILE A 157 -3.87 -4.44 -0.51
C ILE A 157 -5.33 -4.51 -0.94
N HIS A 158 -6.12 -5.44 -0.38
CA HIS A 158 -7.57 -5.47 -0.61
C HIS A 158 -8.24 -4.15 -0.18
N ASN A 159 -7.86 -3.60 0.96
CA ASN A 159 -8.39 -2.32 1.45
C ASN A 159 -8.00 -1.15 0.52
N ILE A 160 -6.78 -1.17 -0.04
CA ILE A 160 -6.35 -0.20 -1.07
C ILE A 160 -7.25 -0.29 -2.29
N LEU A 161 -7.44 -1.49 -2.84
CA LEU A 161 -8.27 -1.72 -4.03
C LEU A 161 -9.73 -1.28 -3.81
N SER A 162 -10.31 -1.65 -2.66
CA SER A 162 -11.65 -1.22 -2.27
C SER A 162 -11.77 0.31 -2.13
N THR A 163 -10.74 0.97 -1.57
CA THR A 163 -10.71 2.43 -1.45
C THR A 163 -10.66 3.11 -2.82
N ILE A 164 -9.91 2.56 -3.77
CA ILE A 164 -9.82 3.08 -5.14
C ILE A 164 -11.17 2.94 -5.85
N GLU A 165 -11.83 1.79 -5.69
CA GLU A 165 -13.15 1.53 -6.25
C GLU A 165 -14.21 2.50 -5.71
N ASN A 166 -14.27 2.69 -4.40
CA ASN A 166 -15.21 3.64 -3.78
C ASN A 166 -14.94 5.08 -4.23
N ARG A 167 -13.67 5.51 -4.29
CA ARG A 167 -13.32 6.84 -4.81
C ARG A 167 -13.69 7.04 -6.26
N LEU A 168 -13.53 6.00 -7.09
CA LEU A 168 -13.96 6.04 -8.49
C LEU A 168 -15.47 6.17 -8.60
N LEU A 169 -16.22 5.43 -7.77
CA LEU A 169 -17.67 5.51 -7.72
C LEU A 169 -18.13 6.93 -7.34
N ASP A 170 -17.55 7.51 -6.29
CA ASP A 170 -17.82 8.89 -5.86
C ASP A 170 -17.54 9.90 -6.97
N ALA A 171 -16.40 9.76 -7.67
CA ALA A 171 -16.03 10.62 -8.79
C ALA A 171 -17.06 10.51 -9.94
N LEU A 172 -17.50 9.29 -10.29
CA LEU A 172 -18.50 9.07 -11.33
C LEU A 172 -19.87 9.67 -10.95
N ILE A 173 -20.29 9.53 -9.70
CA ILE A 173 -21.55 10.13 -9.19
C ILE A 173 -21.48 11.66 -9.25
N LEU A 174 -20.34 12.26 -8.86
CA LEU A 174 -20.14 13.70 -8.96
C LEU A 174 -20.19 14.21 -10.40
N LEU A 175 -19.60 13.46 -11.34
CA LEU A 175 -19.65 13.77 -12.77
C LEU A 175 -21.07 13.66 -13.33
N GLU A 176 -21.91 12.77 -12.79
CA GLU A 176 -23.32 12.70 -13.16
C GLU A 176 -24.09 13.91 -12.62
N LYS A 177 -23.94 14.24 -11.33
CA LYS A 177 -24.59 15.40 -10.68
C LYS A 177 -24.31 16.72 -11.40
N ARG A 178 -23.04 16.99 -11.80
CA ARG A 178 -22.68 18.24 -12.48
C ARG A 178 -23.38 18.45 -13.82
N VAL A 179 -23.77 17.38 -14.52
CA VAL A 179 -24.48 17.50 -15.80
C VAL A 179 -25.94 17.95 -15.58
N TRP A 180 -26.57 17.49 -14.50
CA TRP A 180 -27.93 17.89 -14.12
C TRP A 180 -28.05 19.36 -13.66
N SER A 181 -26.95 20.02 -13.32
CA SER A 181 -26.96 21.45 -12.93
C SER A 181 -26.74 22.42 -14.10
N ILE A 182 -26.41 21.90 -15.29
CA ILE A 182 -26.13 22.69 -16.50
C ILE A 182 -27.25 22.49 -17.55
N THR A 183 -28.23 21.63 -17.26
CA THR A 183 -29.41 21.38 -18.10
C THR A 183 -30.64 21.95 -17.42
#